data_AF-A0A183GSH7-F1
#
_entry.id   AF-A0A183GSH7-F1
#
_cell.length_a   1.000
_cell.length_b   1.000
_cell.length_c   1.000
_cell.angle_alpha   90.00
_cell.angle_beta   90.00
_cell.angle_gamma   90.00
#
_symmetry.space_group_name_H-M   'P 1'
#
loop_
_entity.id
_entity.type
_entity.pdbx_description
1 polymer ?
#
loop_
_entity_poly.entity_id
_entity_poly.type
_entity_poly.pdbx_seq_one_letter_code
_entity_poly.pdbx_strand_id
1 'polypeptide(L)'
;MLTGRSCELVEALERRRVDFCAVQETRWAGRKSRDIGRSFKSVLCGSPKTTSGVGIIVSERFRGSNINVESFNDRLMKIVVAAKERLYHFFSSYAPHSGCSDQAKGVLEPATERYRRKMSS
;
A
#
# COMPACT_ATOMS: atom_id res chain seq x y z
N MET A 1 -5.12 6.16 -12.30
CA MET A 1 -3.96 5.92 -13.18
C MET A 1 -2.79 6.76 -12.67
N LEU A 2 -1.77 6.13 -12.07
CA LEU A 2 -0.56 6.81 -11.56
C LEU A 2 0.37 7.34 -12.67
N THR A 3 -0.06 7.31 -13.93
CA THR A 3 0.77 7.56 -15.11
C THR A 3 1.04 9.04 -15.40
N GLY A 4 0.28 9.97 -14.82
CA GLY A 4 0.46 11.41 -15.07
C GLY A 4 1.36 12.14 -14.07
N ARG A 5 1.48 11.64 -12.83
CA ARG A 5 2.21 12.30 -11.72
C ARG A 5 3.25 11.41 -11.04
N SER A 6 3.58 10.28 -11.65
CA SER A 6 4.60 9.36 -11.12
C SER A 6 5.98 10.02 -10.97
N CYS A 7 6.37 10.89 -11.90
CA CYS A 7 7.65 11.59 -11.84
C CYS A 7 7.74 12.57 -10.66
N GLU A 8 6.70 13.40 -10.46
CA GLU A 8 6.61 14.33 -9.33
C GLU A 8 6.63 13.58 -7.99
N LEU A 9 5.91 12.46 -7.93
CA LEU A 9 5.88 11.61 -6.75
C LEU A 9 7.27 11.06 -6.42
N VAL A 10 7.95 10.46 -7.40
CA VAL A 10 9.30 9.91 -7.23
C VAL A 10 10.29 11.01 -6.84
N GLU A 11 10.21 12.20 -7.46
CA GLU A 11 11.03 13.36 -7.09
C GLU A 11 10.83 13.81 -5.65
N ALA A 12 9.58 13.81 -5.18
CA ALA A 12 9.28 14.13 -3.79
C ALA A 12 9.83 13.06 -2.83
N LEU A 13 9.75 11.78 -3.20
CA LEU A 13 10.31 10.67 -2.41
C LEU A 13 11.83 10.75 -2.31
N GLU A 14 12.52 11.02 -3.42
CA GLU A 14 13.97 11.21 -3.43
C GLU A 14 14.39 12.40 -2.58
N ARG A 15 13.75 13.57 -2.79
CA ARG A 15 14.08 14.80 -2.07
C ARG A 15 13.86 14.67 -0.57
N ARG A 16 12.83 13.92 -0.15
CA ARG A 16 12.49 13.68 1.26
C ARG A 16 13.19 12.45 1.85
N ARG A 17 13.97 11.71 1.05
CA ARG A 17 14.64 10.45 1.44
C ARG A 17 13.67 9.42 2.02
N VAL A 18 12.51 9.26 1.37
CA VAL A 18 11.47 8.32 1.78
C VAL A 18 11.67 6.99 1.07
N ASP A 19 11.85 5.93 1.85
CA ASP A 19 12.06 4.58 1.31
C ASP A 19 10.75 3.82 1.04
N PHE A 20 9.70 4.10 1.81
CA PHE A 20 8.38 3.49 1.68
C PHE A 20 7.30 4.56 1.63
N CYS A 21 6.38 4.47 0.67
CA CYS A 21 5.28 5.42 0.55
C CYS A 21 3.97 4.68 0.24
N ALA A 22 2.95 4.90 1.06
CA ALA A 22 1.60 4.44 0.80
C ALA A 22 0.91 5.41 -0.18
N VAL A 23 0.31 4.86 -1.23
CA VAL A 23 -0.49 5.57 -2.23
C VAL A 23 -1.90 5.00 -2.27
N GLN A 24 -2.89 5.88 -2.40
CA GLN A 24 -4.31 5.54 -2.38
C GLN A 24 -4.99 6.08 -3.64
N GLU A 25 -6.22 5.64 -3.90
CA GLU A 25 -7.02 6.01 -5.09
C GLU A 25 -6.28 5.81 -6.41
N THR A 26 -5.48 4.75 -6.51
CA THR A 26 -4.65 4.49 -7.69
C THR A 26 -5.50 4.20 -8.94
N ARG A 27 -6.79 3.88 -8.75
CA ARG A 27 -7.75 3.39 -9.76
C ARG A 27 -7.13 2.24 -10.56
N TRP A 28 -6.41 1.38 -9.85
CA TRP A 28 -5.69 0.26 -10.44
C TRP A 28 -6.57 -0.98 -10.47
N ALA A 29 -6.53 -1.72 -11.57
CA ALA A 29 -7.25 -2.98 -11.69
C ALA A 29 -6.31 -4.17 -11.43
N GLY A 30 -6.65 -4.99 -10.44
CA GLY A 30 -5.93 -6.21 -10.08
C GLY A 30 -4.75 -5.98 -9.14
N ARG A 31 -3.89 -6.99 -9.01
CA ARG A 31 -2.63 -6.92 -8.24
C ARG A 31 -1.46 -6.95 -9.21
N LYS A 32 -0.62 -5.93 -9.18
CA LYS A 32 0.58 -5.88 -10.01
C LYS A 32 1.68 -5.07 -9.35
N SER A 33 2.92 -5.47 -9.58
CA SER A 33 4.08 -4.63 -9.33
C SER A 33 4.51 -3.93 -10.63
N ARG A 34 4.97 -2.68 -10.52
CA ARG A 34 5.44 -1.89 -11.65
C ARG A 34 6.58 -0.99 -11.20
N ASP A 35 7.65 -0.96 -12.00
CA ASP A 35 8.71 0.03 -11.82
C ASP A 35 8.23 1.42 -12.23
N ILE A 36 8.39 2.38 -11.33
CA ILE A 36 7.96 3.77 -11.55
C ILE A 36 9.14 4.64 -12.04
N GLY A 37 10.37 4.14 -11.91
CA GLY A 37 11.59 4.83 -12.32
C GLY A 37 12.38 5.36 -11.13
N ARG A 38 13.58 5.88 -11.41
CA ARG A 38 14.59 6.35 -10.43
C ARG A 38 14.73 5.44 -9.21
N SER A 39 14.84 4.14 -9.47
CA SER A 39 15.00 3.14 -8.41
C SER A 39 13.84 3.05 -7.42
N PHE A 40 12.61 3.26 -7.89
CA PHE A 40 11.39 2.93 -7.14
C PHE A 40 10.52 1.92 -7.89
N LYS A 41 9.99 0.97 -7.10
CA LYS A 41 9.00 -0.01 -7.52
C LYS A 41 7.70 0.23 -6.77
N SER A 42 6.59 0.22 -7.48
CA SER A 42 5.26 0.18 -6.87
C SER A 42 4.71 -1.22 -6.83
N VAL A 43 3.98 -1.52 -5.77
CA VAL A 43 3.10 -2.67 -5.68
C VAL A 43 1.70 -2.15 -5.48
N LEU A 44 0.81 -2.46 -6.43
CA LEU A 44 -0.53 -1.91 -6.50
C LEU A 44 -1.55 -3.04 -6.36
N CYS A 45 -2.61 -2.78 -5.59
CA CYS A 45 -3.77 -3.65 -5.42
C CYS A 45 -5.03 -2.81 -5.57
N GLY A 46 -5.88 -3.16 -6.53
CA GLY A 46 -7.19 -2.56 -6.65
C GLY A 46 -8.17 -3.48 -7.37
N SER A 47 -9.44 -3.11 -7.36
CA SER A 47 -10.50 -3.89 -7.98
C SER A 47 -10.87 -3.26 -9.32
N PRO A 48 -11.07 -4.05 -10.40
CA PRO A 48 -11.58 -3.53 -11.65
C PRO A 48 -13.01 -2.94 -11.52
N LYS A 49 -13.73 -3.29 -10.44
CA LYS A 49 -15.12 -2.87 -10.20
C LYS A 49 -15.22 -1.56 -9.41
N THR A 50 -14.13 -1.07 -8.84
CA THR A 50 -14.16 0.11 -7.97
C THR A 50 -13.13 1.13 -8.45
N THR A 51 -13.37 2.40 -8.12
CA THR A 51 -12.35 3.45 -8.25
C THR A 51 -11.36 3.44 -7.08
N SER A 52 -11.53 2.50 -6.15
CA SER A 52 -10.62 2.25 -5.04
C SER A 52 -9.34 1.56 -5.53
N GLY A 53 -8.28 1.73 -4.78
CA GLY A 53 -7.01 1.08 -5.07
C GLY A 53 -5.94 1.61 -4.15
N VAL A 54 -5.24 0.70 -3.50
CA VAL A 54 -4.12 1.02 -2.63
C VAL A 54 -2.83 0.52 -3.26
N GLY A 55 -1.74 1.17 -2.92
CA GLY A 55 -0.43 0.80 -3.37
C GLY A 55 0.60 1.17 -2.34
N ILE A 56 1.74 0.50 -2.44
CA ILE A 56 2.93 0.84 -1.67
C ILE A 56 4.08 0.94 -2.64
N ILE A 57 4.76 2.08 -2.60
CA ILE A 57 6.00 2.36 -3.33
C ILE A 57 7.14 2.01 -2.41
N VAL A 58 8.09 1.26 -2.97
CA VAL A 58 9.28 0.75 -2.29
C VAL A 58 10.50 1.19 -3.07
N SER A 59 11.46 1.77 -2.36
CA SER A 59 12.80 2.06 -2.87
C SER A 59 13.53 0.75 -3.23
N GLU A 60 14.22 0.73 -4.37
CA GLU A 60 15.06 -0.39 -4.79
C GLU A 60 16.23 -0.66 -3.84
N ARG A 61 16.50 0.23 -2.89
CA ARG A 61 17.43 -0.07 -1.77
C ARG A 61 17.05 -1.35 -1.04
N PHE A 62 15.77 -1.71 -1.04
CA PHE A 62 15.23 -2.94 -0.45
C PHE A 62 15.07 -4.09 -1.47
N ARG A 63 15.62 -3.98 -2.68
CA ARG A 63 15.54 -5.02 -3.72
C ARG A 63 16.20 -6.34 -3.29
N GLY A 64 17.26 -6.26 -2.49
CA GLY A 64 17.91 -7.44 -1.88
C GLY A 64 17.31 -7.88 -0.54
N SER A 65 16.30 -7.16 -0.04
CA SER A 65 15.58 -7.49 1.20
C SER A 65 14.38 -8.38 0.88
N ASN A 66 14.01 -9.27 1.81
CA ASN A 66 12.80 -10.07 1.63
C ASN A 66 11.57 -9.18 1.87
N ILE A 67 10.83 -8.88 0.81
CA ILE A 67 9.59 -8.11 0.87
C ILE A 67 8.41 -9.06 0.66
N ASN A 68 7.64 -9.30 1.71
CA ASN A 68 6.37 -10.00 1.62
C ASN A 68 5.24 -8.98 1.45
N VAL A 69 4.36 -9.20 0.49
CA VAL A 69 3.24 -8.29 0.20
C VAL A 69 1.94 -9.04 0.44
N GLU A 70 1.18 -8.56 1.42
CA GLU A 70 -0.13 -9.09 1.77
C GLU A 70 -1.18 -8.02 1.46
N SER A 71 -1.96 -8.21 0.40
CA SER A 71 -3.17 -7.39 0.19
C SER A 71 -4.40 -8.14 0.67
N PHE A 72 -5.27 -7.44 1.40
CA PHE A 72 -6.50 -8.02 1.94
C PHE A 72 -7.69 -7.69 1.04
N ASN A 73 -7.79 -6.44 0.58
CA ASN A 73 -8.78 -5.98 -0.39
C ASN A 73 -8.22 -4.81 -1.22
N ASP A 74 -9.07 -4.15 -1.99
CA ASP A 74 -8.75 -2.96 -2.79
C ASP A 74 -8.53 -1.68 -1.96
N ARG A 75 -8.66 -1.77 -0.63
CA ARG A 75 -8.53 -0.68 0.34
C ARG A 75 -7.53 -0.92 1.45
N LEU A 76 -6.99 -2.13 1.61
CA LEU A 76 -6.07 -2.50 2.68
C LEU A 76 -4.97 -3.42 2.15
N MET A 77 -3.74 -2.97 2.36
CA MET A 77 -2.53 -3.63 1.95
C MET A 77 -1.47 -3.52 3.04
N LYS A 78 -0.67 -4.57 3.18
CA LYS A 78 0.45 -4.66 4.11
C LYS A 78 1.68 -5.09 3.34
N ILE A 79 2.83 -4.51 3.66
CA ILE A 79 4.13 -5.07 3.31
C ILE A 79 4.91 -5.41 4.57
N VAL A 80 5.65 -6.49 4.50
CA VAL A 80 6.64 -6.88 5.49
C VAL A 80 8.00 -6.85 4.84
N VAL A 81 8.92 -6.10 5.40
CA VAL A 81 10.28 -5.95 4.87
C VAL A 81 11.23 -6.51 5.90
N ALA A 82 11.98 -7.56 5.53
CA ALA A 82 13.07 -8.09 6.35
C ALA A 82 14.37 -7.42 5.94
N ALA A 83 14.89 -6.53 6.79
CA ALA A 83 16.15 -5.83 6.55
C ALA A 83 17.02 -5.87 7.82
N LYS A 84 18.29 -6.26 7.67
CA LYS A 84 19.31 -6.28 8.75
C LYS A 84 18.77 -6.88 10.06
N GLU A 85 18.27 -8.12 9.97
CA GLU A 85 17.74 -8.91 11.11
C GLU A 85 16.47 -8.35 11.77
N ARG A 86 15.85 -7.32 11.19
CA ARG A 86 14.58 -6.75 11.68
C ARG A 86 13.48 -6.87 10.63
N LEU A 87 12.27 -7.12 11.10
CA LEU A 87 11.06 -7.12 10.29
C LEU A 87 10.31 -5.80 10.49
N TYR A 88 10.04 -5.10 9.39
CA TYR A 88 9.23 -3.89 9.38
C TYR A 88 7.87 -4.18 8.77
N HIS A 89 6.81 -3.84 9.48
CA HIS A 89 5.43 -3.99 9.01
C HIS A 89 4.87 -2.62 8.64
N PHE A 90 4.51 -2.44 7.36
CA PHE A 90 3.86 -1.23 6.87
C PHE A 90 2.45 -1.55 6.39
N PHE A 91 1.48 -0.74 6.81
CA PHE A 91 0.09 -0.87 6.42
C PHE A 91 -0.34 0.35 5.61
N SER A 92 -1.03 0.11 4.51
CA SER A 92 -1.69 1.12 3.67
C SER A 92 -3.18 0.81 3.67
N SER A 93 -3.97 1.71 4.26
CA SER A 93 -5.43 1.60 4.32
C SER A 93 -6.09 2.85 3.74
N TYR A 94 -7.20 2.67 3.02
CA TYR A 94 -8.06 3.74 2.54
C TYR A 94 -9.42 3.65 3.24
N ALA A 95 -9.81 4.70 3.96
CA ALA A 95 -11.10 4.77 4.63
C ALA A 95 -12.23 4.90 3.60
N PRO A 96 -13.37 4.20 3.75
CA PRO A 96 -14.53 4.39 2.89
C PRO A 96 -14.99 5.86 2.96
N HIS A 97 -15.11 6.53 1.81
CA HIS A 97 -15.60 7.91 1.76
C HIS A 97 -17.04 7.96 2.32
N SER A 98 -17.27 8.88 3.26
CA SER A 98 -18.42 8.99 4.18
C SER A 98 -19.80 9.26 3.56
N GLY A 99 -19.96 9.06 2.24
CA GLY A 99 -21.19 9.29 1.49
C GLY A 99 -21.87 8.02 0.97
N CYS A 100 -21.39 6.83 1.34
CA CYS A 100 -22.06 5.58 1.02
C CYS A 100 -22.88 5.11 2.23
N SER A 101 -24.12 4.72 1.99
CA SER A 101 -25.14 4.37 3.00
C SER A 101 -24.60 3.53 4.16
N ASP A 102 -25.22 3.70 5.33
CA ASP A 102 -24.83 3.20 6.67
C ASP A 102 -24.55 1.69 6.81
N GLN A 103 -24.56 0.89 5.74
CA GLN A 103 -24.11 -0.50 5.76
C GLN A 103 -22.58 -0.69 5.77
N ALA A 104 -21.79 0.36 5.54
CA ALA A 104 -20.32 0.28 5.49
C ALA A 104 -19.59 0.95 6.68
N LYS A 105 -20.31 1.31 7.76
CA LYS A 105 -19.69 1.88 8.97
C LYS A 105 -19.24 0.84 10.01
N GLY A 106 -19.53 -0.45 9.81
CA GLY A 106 -19.24 -1.51 10.80
C GLY A 106 -17.91 -2.26 10.68
N VAL A 107 -17.02 -1.93 9.72
CA VAL A 107 -15.89 -2.82 9.37
C VAL A 107 -14.51 -2.21 9.58
N LEU A 108 -14.39 -1.01 10.15
CA LEU A 108 -13.07 -0.47 10.50
C LEU A 108 -12.59 -0.96 11.88
N GLU A 109 -13.48 -0.94 12.89
CA GLU A 109 -13.22 -1.40 14.26
C GLU A 109 -12.82 -2.89 14.37
N PRO A 110 -13.58 -3.86 13.81
CA PRO A 110 -13.24 -5.28 13.97
C PRO A 110 -12.01 -5.68 13.16
N ALA A 111 -11.62 -4.91 12.13
CA ALA A 111 -10.41 -5.18 11.38
C ALA A 111 -9.17 -4.86 12.22
N THR A 112 -9.09 -3.67 12.83
CA THR A 112 -7.97 -3.28 13.69
C THR A 112 -7.81 -4.20 14.90
N GLU A 113 -8.90 -4.68 15.49
CA GLU A 113 -8.87 -5.56 16.65
C GLU A 113 -8.47 -7.00 16.29
N ARG A 114 -8.91 -7.48 15.11
CA ARG A 114 -8.47 -8.77 14.55
C ARG A 114 -6.98 -8.75 14.17
N TYR A 115 -6.44 -7.60 13.77
CA TYR A 115 -4.99 -7.44 13.54
C TYR A 115 -4.18 -7.43 14.83
N ARG A 116 -4.67 -6.77 15.89
CA ARG A 116 -4.01 -6.78 17.21
C ARG A 116 -3.91 -8.20 17.79
N ARG A 117 -4.94 -9.02 17.62
CA ARG A 117 -4.98 -10.40 18.13
C ARG A 117 -4.04 -11.36 17.38
N LYS A 118 -3.69 -11.06 16.11
CA LYS A 118 -2.80 -11.89 15.28
C LYS A 118 -1.31 -11.56 15.43
N MET A 119 -0.99 -10.50 16.18
CA MET A 119 0.39 -10.08 16.53
C MET A 119 0.81 -10.54 17.93
N SER A 120 -0.07 -11.20 18.70
CA SER A 120 0.24 -11.71 20.06
C SER A 120 0.22 -13.24 20.18
N SER A 121 0.24 -13.97 19.06
CA SER A 121 0.30 -15.44 19.03
C SER A 121 1.42 -15.93 18.13
#